data_AF-A0A383BHP4-F1
#
_entry.id   AF-A0A383BHP4-F1
#
_cell.length_a   1.000
_cell.length_b   1.000
_cell.length_c   1.000
_cell.angle_alpha   90.00
_cell.angle_beta   90.00
_cell.angle_gamma   90.00
#
_symmetry.space_group_name_H-M   'P 1'
#
loop_
_entity.id
_entity.type
_entity.pdbx_description
1 polymer ?
#
loop_
_entity_poly.entity_id
_entity_poly.type
_entity_poly.pdbx_seq_one_letter_code
_entity_poly.pdbx_strand_id
1 'polypeptide(L)'
;MHCADICQQFQIPFATIAVTVSASGSSETRARESRYQAFENVLNRHDLLVLGHHLDDQLETTFLNLLRGSEAPGLTGIPRSRRLGDSTVCRPLLGTARATIKSYALEQNLSWIEDPSNAVDLADRNFLRNRVLPLLASRFPDISSKVLTGLHRDVQARQLLHQMARQDLQSLQDDRSGISLQALKTLGEARAMNLLRSQLSDKGVALPSGKHLKQGLADMQGAEPDKSPLINLKGYQY
;
A
#
# COMPACT_ATOMS: atom_id res chain seq x y z
N MET A 1 16.27 -30.40 10.75
CA MET A 1 15.13 -29.49 10.41
C MET A 1 15.75 -28.42 9.55
N HIS A 2 15.45 -28.34 8.25
CA HIS A 2 16.30 -27.65 7.26
C HIS A 2 16.84 -26.26 7.68
N CYS A 3 16.00 -25.38 8.24
CA CYS A 3 16.45 -24.07 8.73
C CYS A 3 17.47 -24.18 9.88
N ALA A 4 17.25 -25.08 10.84
CA ALA A 4 18.18 -25.33 11.94
C ALA A 4 19.52 -25.87 11.43
N ASP A 5 19.47 -26.78 10.44
CA ASP A 5 20.65 -27.41 9.85
C ASP A 5 21.51 -26.36 9.10
N ILE A 6 20.88 -25.45 8.35
CA ILE A 6 21.55 -24.30 7.70
C ILE A 6 22.14 -23.35 8.75
N CYS A 7 21.36 -22.94 9.75
CA CYS A 7 21.85 -22.04 10.80
C CYS A 7 23.05 -22.64 11.53
N GLN A 8 23.05 -23.94 11.81
CA GLN A 8 24.20 -24.63 12.38
C GLN A 8 25.44 -24.58 11.45
N GLN A 9 25.26 -24.82 10.15
CA GLN A 9 26.34 -24.75 9.17
C GLN A 9 27.00 -23.36 9.11
N PHE A 10 26.19 -22.30 9.20
CA PHE A 10 26.67 -20.91 9.18
C PHE A 10 27.00 -20.34 10.56
N GLN A 11 26.91 -21.14 11.63
CA GLN A 11 27.14 -20.71 13.02
C GLN A 11 26.24 -19.54 13.45
N ILE A 12 24.99 -19.55 12.99
CA ILE A 12 23.97 -18.56 13.31
C ILE A 12 23.04 -19.12 14.39
N PRO A 13 22.76 -18.38 15.49
CA PRO A 13 21.77 -18.78 16.48
C PRO A 13 20.39 -18.99 15.84
N PHE A 14 19.73 -20.08 16.19
CA PHE A 14 18.43 -20.46 15.63
C PHE A 14 17.36 -20.52 16.71
N ALA A 15 16.20 -19.94 16.43
CA ALA A 15 15.01 -20.01 17.27
C ALA A 15 13.79 -20.41 16.43
N THR A 16 12.93 -21.26 16.99
CA THR A 16 11.63 -21.61 16.40
C THR A 16 10.53 -21.09 17.32
N ILE A 17 9.56 -20.38 16.73
CA ILE A 17 8.40 -19.85 17.45
C ILE A 17 7.15 -20.45 16.80
N ALA A 18 6.41 -21.26 17.57
CA ALA A 18 5.12 -21.77 17.13
C ALA A 18 4.05 -20.68 17.30
N VAL A 19 3.24 -20.46 16.27
CA VAL A 19 2.12 -19.51 16.30
C VAL A 19 0.81 -20.21 15.97
N THR A 20 -0.26 -19.86 16.68
CA THR A 20 -1.61 -20.36 16.40
C THR A 20 -2.35 -19.36 15.53
N VAL A 21 -2.76 -19.76 14.33
CA VAL A 21 -3.56 -18.92 13.42
C VAL A 21 -5.02 -19.31 13.56
N SER A 22 -5.89 -18.35 13.88
CA SER A 22 -7.33 -18.62 14.04
C SER A 22 -8.01 -18.97 12.71
N ALA A 23 -9.10 -19.75 12.77
CA ALA A 23 -9.80 -20.26 11.59
C ALA A 23 -10.73 -19.24 10.87
N SER A 24 -11.08 -18.11 11.49
CA SER A 24 -12.14 -17.20 11.02
C SER A 24 -11.63 -15.99 10.21
N GLY A 25 -11.70 -16.02 8.86
CA GLY A 25 -11.34 -14.93 7.89
C GLY A 25 -10.14 -15.26 6.96
N SER A 26 -9.54 -14.28 6.26
CA SER A 26 -8.37 -14.48 5.35
C SER A 26 -7.17 -15.09 6.10
N SER A 27 -6.84 -16.34 5.77
CA SER A 27 -5.75 -17.11 6.41
C SER A 27 -4.39 -16.41 6.28
N GLU A 28 -4.11 -15.80 5.12
CA GLU A 28 -2.83 -15.16 4.84
C GLU A 28 -2.61 -13.88 5.66
N THR A 29 -3.65 -13.05 5.81
CA THR A 29 -3.55 -11.80 6.59
C THR A 29 -3.30 -12.11 8.06
N ARG A 30 -4.03 -13.07 8.63
CA ARG A 30 -3.85 -13.48 10.03
C ARG A 30 -2.55 -14.20 10.30
N ALA A 31 -2.11 -15.07 9.39
CA ALA A 31 -0.80 -15.71 9.50
C ALA A 31 0.32 -14.65 9.50
N ARG A 32 0.18 -13.62 8.66
CA ARG A 32 1.11 -12.49 8.63
C ARG A 32 1.09 -11.72 9.95
N GLU A 33 -0.09 -11.38 10.48
CA GLU A 33 -0.22 -10.67 11.77
C GLU A 33 0.38 -11.47 12.93
N SER A 34 0.01 -12.75 13.06
CA SER A 34 0.53 -13.65 14.10
C SER A 34 2.05 -13.76 14.04
N ARG A 35 2.62 -13.84 12.83
CA ARG A 35 4.07 -13.86 12.63
C ARG A 35 4.74 -12.57 13.06
N TYR A 36 4.18 -11.39 12.75
CA TYR A 36 4.76 -10.12 13.19
C TYR A 36 4.65 -9.94 14.71
N GLN A 37 3.56 -10.39 15.33
CA GLN A 37 3.42 -10.40 16.78
C GLN A 37 4.48 -11.31 17.45
N ALA A 38 4.71 -12.50 16.88
CA ALA A 38 5.76 -13.39 17.34
C ALA A 38 7.16 -12.76 17.23
N PHE A 39 7.44 -12.03 16.13
CA PHE A 39 8.69 -11.29 16.01
C PHE A 39 8.81 -10.19 17.06
N GLU A 40 7.77 -9.39 17.27
CA GLU A 40 7.79 -8.30 18.25
C GLU A 40 8.05 -8.80 19.67
N ASN A 41 7.57 -9.99 20.02
CA ASN A 41 7.80 -10.61 21.34
C ASN A 41 9.24 -11.07 21.58
N VAL A 42 10.06 -11.24 20.54
CA VAL A 42 11.45 -11.72 20.67
C VAL A 42 12.50 -10.66 20.35
N LEU A 43 12.10 -9.55 19.74
CA LEU A 43 12.99 -8.45 19.41
C LEU A 43 13.20 -7.54 20.63
N ASN A 44 14.43 -7.09 20.81
CA ASN A 44 14.76 -6.07 21.79
C ASN A 44 14.63 -4.66 21.20
N ARG A 45 14.71 -3.67 22.09
CA ARG A 45 14.74 -2.26 21.73
C ARG A 45 15.88 -2.00 20.76
N HIS A 46 15.57 -1.36 19.63
CA HIS A 46 16.52 -1.04 18.55
C HIS A 46 17.03 -2.21 17.70
N ASP A 47 16.51 -3.42 17.88
CA ASP A 47 16.84 -4.54 16.99
C ASP A 47 16.37 -4.29 15.55
N LEU A 48 17.06 -4.97 14.63
CA LEU A 48 16.76 -4.93 13.20
C LEU A 48 16.27 -6.31 12.73
N LEU A 49 14.99 -6.40 12.39
CA LEU A 49 14.41 -7.57 11.73
C LEU A 49 14.62 -7.48 10.21
N VAL A 50 15.40 -8.41 9.66
CA VAL A 50 15.64 -8.51 8.22
C VAL A 50 14.71 -9.55 7.60
N LEU A 51 13.92 -9.17 6.59
CA LEU A 51 13.04 -10.09 5.87
C LEU A 51 13.41 -10.17 4.38
N GLY A 52 13.40 -11.38 3.83
CA GLY A 52 13.76 -11.68 2.44
C GLY A 52 12.70 -11.33 1.38
N HIS A 53 11.97 -10.23 1.57
CA HIS A 53 11.03 -9.77 0.54
C HIS A 53 11.78 -9.22 -0.67
N HIS A 54 11.27 -9.52 -1.86
CA HIS A 54 11.91 -9.18 -3.13
C HIS A 54 11.00 -8.39 -4.08
N LEU A 55 11.49 -8.07 -5.28
CA LEU A 55 10.79 -7.26 -6.28
C LEU A 55 9.45 -7.88 -6.71
N ASP A 56 9.39 -9.20 -6.83
CA ASP A 56 8.15 -9.87 -7.22
C ASP A 56 7.09 -9.82 -6.09
N ASP A 57 7.47 -9.87 -4.81
CA ASP A 57 6.53 -9.68 -3.68
C ASP A 57 5.95 -8.26 -3.68
N GLN A 58 6.75 -7.28 -4.11
CA GLN A 58 6.29 -5.91 -4.30
C GLN A 58 5.22 -5.84 -5.37
N LEU A 59 5.47 -6.48 -6.51
CA LEU A 59 4.52 -6.50 -7.60
C LEU A 59 3.21 -7.17 -7.17
N GLU A 60 3.28 -8.35 -6.54
CA GLU A 60 2.13 -9.08 -6.01
C GLU A 60 1.30 -8.22 -5.05
N THR A 61 1.96 -7.61 -4.05
CA THR A 61 1.29 -6.77 -3.06
C THR A 61 0.60 -5.58 -3.71
N THR A 62 1.28 -4.96 -4.67
CA THR A 62 0.78 -3.79 -5.37
C THR A 62 -0.41 -4.12 -6.27
N PHE A 63 -0.36 -5.23 -7.00
CA PHE A 63 -1.50 -5.73 -7.79
C PHE A 63 -2.70 -6.08 -6.90
N LEU A 64 -2.49 -6.76 -5.77
CA LEU A 64 -3.58 -7.04 -4.83
C LEU A 64 -4.22 -5.76 -4.31
N ASN A 65 -3.41 -4.77 -3.95
CA ASN A 65 -3.91 -3.50 -3.45
C ASN A 65 -4.67 -2.73 -4.53
N LEU A 66 -4.18 -2.77 -5.78
CA LEU A 66 -4.87 -2.19 -6.93
C LEU A 66 -6.23 -2.87 -7.20
N LEU A 67 -6.27 -4.20 -7.22
CA LEU A 67 -7.50 -4.97 -7.43
C LEU A 67 -8.53 -4.76 -6.31
N ARG A 68 -8.06 -4.46 -5.09
CA ARG A 68 -8.91 -4.11 -3.94
C ARG A 68 -9.36 -2.64 -3.94
N GLY A 69 -8.94 -1.83 -4.92
CA GLY A 69 -9.27 -0.41 -4.99
C GLY A 69 -8.58 0.42 -3.90
N SER A 70 -7.40 0.02 -3.45
CA SER A 70 -6.67 0.73 -2.40
C SER A 70 -6.23 2.13 -2.86
N GLU A 71 -6.23 3.08 -1.94
CA GLU A 71 -5.74 4.43 -2.19
C GLU A 71 -4.20 4.48 -2.31
N ALA A 72 -3.65 5.66 -2.60
CA ALA A 72 -2.22 5.87 -2.84
C ALA A 72 -1.29 5.23 -1.79
N PRO A 73 -1.56 5.30 -0.47
CA PRO A 73 -0.74 4.63 0.54
C PRO A 73 -0.74 3.10 0.42
N GLY A 74 -1.81 2.50 -0.11
CA GLY A 74 -1.86 1.08 -0.42
C GLY A 74 -1.08 0.73 -1.70
N LEU A 75 -0.97 1.66 -2.66
CA LEU A 75 -0.27 1.44 -3.92
C LEU A 75 1.26 1.58 -3.82
N THR A 76 1.79 2.09 -2.71
CA THR A 76 3.25 2.12 -2.46
C THR A 76 3.86 0.74 -2.22
N GLY A 77 3.03 -0.30 -2.13
CA GLY A 77 3.45 -1.67 -1.87
C GLY A 77 4.07 -1.82 -0.48
N ILE A 78 5.08 -2.66 -0.40
CA ILE A 78 5.82 -3.01 0.81
C ILE A 78 6.85 -1.89 1.11
N PRO A 79 6.91 -1.31 2.31
CA PRO A 79 7.95 -0.34 2.62
C PRO A 79 9.32 -1.02 2.76
N ARG A 80 10.40 -0.36 2.30
CA ARG A 80 11.78 -0.88 2.47
C ARG A 80 12.18 -1.00 3.93
N SER A 81 11.74 -0.05 4.75
CA SER A 81 11.90 -0.05 6.20
C SER A 81 10.63 0.46 6.88
N ARG A 82 10.29 -0.09 8.04
CA ARG A 82 9.23 0.43 8.92
C ARG A 82 9.49 0.07 10.38
N ARG A 83 8.88 0.81 11.30
CA ARG A 83 8.87 0.48 12.73
C ARG A 83 8.04 -0.79 13.01
N LEU A 84 8.44 -1.55 14.03
CA LEU A 84 7.70 -2.65 14.64
C LEU A 84 8.01 -2.58 16.14
N GLY A 85 7.05 -2.07 16.93
CA GLY A 85 7.32 -1.66 18.31
C GLY A 85 8.51 -0.72 18.40
N ASP A 86 9.46 -1.08 19.28
CA ASP A 86 10.71 -0.35 19.45
C ASP A 86 11.82 -0.74 18.45
N SER A 87 11.56 -1.74 17.62
CA SER A 87 12.49 -2.31 16.65
C SER A 87 12.18 -1.81 15.23
N THR A 88 13.01 -2.23 14.26
CA THR A 88 12.86 -1.84 12.85
C THR A 88 12.82 -3.07 11.96
N VAL A 89 11.90 -3.11 11.00
CA VAL A 89 11.86 -4.14 9.95
C VAL A 89 12.48 -3.58 8.69
N CYS A 90 13.45 -4.28 8.12
CA CYS A 90 14.09 -3.91 6.86
C CYS A 90 14.06 -5.05 5.83
N ARG A 91 14.06 -4.67 4.55
CA ARG A 91 13.95 -5.59 3.41
C ARG A 91 15.01 -5.25 2.37
N PRO A 92 16.25 -5.74 2.51
CA PRO A 92 17.36 -5.37 1.63
C PRO A 92 17.14 -5.76 0.18
N LEU A 93 16.49 -6.90 -0.06
CA LEU A 93 16.28 -7.50 -1.38
C LEU A 93 15.06 -6.95 -2.13
N LEU A 94 14.37 -5.93 -1.60
CA LEU A 94 13.08 -5.48 -2.12
C LEU A 94 13.12 -4.92 -3.55
N GLY A 95 14.31 -4.52 -4.01
CA GLY A 95 14.57 -4.10 -5.40
C GLY A 95 15.17 -5.20 -6.29
N THR A 96 15.38 -6.40 -5.76
CA THR A 96 16.05 -7.52 -6.44
C THR A 96 15.01 -8.48 -6.99
N ALA A 97 15.13 -8.89 -8.26
CA ALA A 97 14.20 -9.86 -8.86
C ALA A 97 14.38 -11.26 -8.27
N ARG A 98 13.29 -12.02 -8.16
CA ARG A 98 13.33 -13.42 -7.70
C ARG A 98 14.26 -14.28 -8.57
N ALA A 99 14.30 -14.03 -9.88
CA ALA A 99 15.22 -14.70 -10.80
C ALA A 99 16.69 -14.48 -10.42
N THR A 100 17.07 -13.25 -10.08
CA THR A 100 18.44 -12.91 -9.63
C THR A 100 18.78 -13.61 -8.32
N ILE A 101 17.85 -13.67 -7.36
CA ILE A 101 18.04 -14.39 -6.10
C ILE A 101 18.25 -15.88 -6.35
N LYS A 102 17.45 -16.47 -7.25
CA LYS A 102 17.57 -17.88 -7.62
C LYS A 102 18.90 -18.19 -8.31
N SER A 103 19.31 -17.34 -9.27
CA SER A 103 20.63 -17.49 -9.93
C SER A 103 21.76 -17.44 -8.91
N TYR A 104 21.75 -16.46 -8.01
CA TYR A 104 22.75 -16.36 -6.94
C TYR A 104 22.76 -17.61 -6.04
N ALA A 105 21.59 -18.11 -5.64
CA ALA A 105 21.50 -19.31 -4.82
C ALA A 105 22.08 -20.54 -5.52
N LEU A 106 21.85 -20.70 -6.82
CA LEU A 106 22.43 -21.78 -7.62
C LEU A 106 23.94 -21.64 -7.77
N GLU A 107 24.45 -20.44 -8.09
CA GLU A 107 25.88 -20.16 -8.21
C GLU A 107 26.64 -20.43 -6.91
N GLN A 108 26.02 -20.16 -5.77
CA GLN A 108 26.58 -20.41 -4.44
C GLN A 108 26.28 -21.82 -3.90
N ASN A 109 25.66 -22.70 -4.71
CA ASN A 109 25.26 -24.05 -4.30
C ASN A 109 24.41 -24.09 -3.01
N LEU A 110 23.58 -23.07 -2.80
CA LEU A 110 22.67 -23.02 -1.66
C LEU A 110 21.51 -23.98 -1.87
N SER A 111 21.11 -24.66 -0.80
CA SER A 111 19.91 -25.51 -0.77
C SER A 111 18.78 -24.79 -0.06
N TRP A 112 17.55 -24.88 -0.58
CA TRP A 112 16.35 -24.31 0.03
C TRP A 112 15.16 -25.27 -0.09
N ILE A 113 14.14 -25.07 0.75
CA ILE A 113 12.85 -25.76 0.64
C ILE A 113 11.87 -24.89 -0.14
N GLU A 114 11.13 -25.50 -1.07
CA GLU A 114 9.92 -24.91 -1.64
C GLU A 114 8.69 -25.40 -0.87
N ASP A 115 7.91 -24.48 -0.32
CA ASP A 115 6.68 -24.79 0.40
C ASP A 115 5.61 -25.32 -0.58
N PRO A 116 5.08 -26.55 -0.40
CA PRO A 116 4.06 -27.12 -1.27
C PRO A 116 2.78 -26.28 -1.38
N SER A 117 2.45 -25.51 -0.34
CA SER A 117 1.27 -24.63 -0.35
C SER A 117 1.38 -23.49 -1.36
N ASN A 118 2.60 -23.11 -1.76
CA ASN A 118 2.84 -22.11 -2.80
C ASN A 118 2.39 -22.59 -4.19
N ALA A 119 2.27 -23.91 -4.40
CA ALA A 119 1.81 -24.47 -5.67
C ALA A 119 0.27 -24.44 -5.82
N VAL A 120 -0.45 -24.11 -4.76
CA VAL A 120 -1.93 -24.17 -4.73
C VAL A 120 -2.52 -22.76 -4.89
N ASP A 121 -3.32 -22.56 -5.94
CA ASP A 121 -3.89 -21.25 -6.32
C ASP A 121 -5.11 -20.82 -5.49
N LEU A 122 -5.33 -21.39 -4.30
CA LEU A 122 -6.49 -21.07 -3.46
C LEU A 122 -6.48 -19.65 -2.89
N ALA A 123 -5.29 -19.08 -2.66
CA ALA A 123 -5.13 -17.72 -2.18
C ALA A 123 -4.92 -16.74 -3.35
N ASP A 124 -5.52 -15.55 -3.29
CA ASP A 124 -5.38 -14.51 -4.33
C ASP A 124 -3.91 -14.24 -4.70
N ARG A 125 -3.03 -14.22 -3.69
CA ARG A 125 -1.60 -14.00 -3.90
C ARG A 125 -0.96 -15.15 -4.70
N ASN A 126 -1.31 -16.40 -4.38
CA ASN A 126 -0.81 -17.56 -5.12
C ASN A 126 -1.31 -17.55 -6.56
N PHE A 127 -2.60 -17.26 -6.77
CA PHE A 127 -3.16 -17.12 -8.12
C PHE A 127 -2.42 -16.04 -8.94
N LEU A 128 -2.17 -14.87 -8.35
CA LEU A 128 -1.37 -13.83 -9.02
C LEU A 128 0.04 -14.32 -9.37
N ARG A 129 0.74 -14.90 -8.40
CA ARG A 129 2.11 -15.41 -8.55
C ARG A 129 2.23 -16.51 -9.59
N ASN A 130 1.29 -17.45 -9.63
CA ASN A 130 1.39 -18.67 -10.41
C ASN A 130 0.76 -18.55 -11.79
N ARG A 131 -0.27 -17.71 -11.96
CA ARG A 131 -1.07 -17.62 -13.19
C ARG A 131 -0.92 -16.28 -13.88
N VAL A 132 -1.13 -15.19 -13.16
CA VAL A 132 -1.26 -13.85 -13.76
C VAL A 132 0.09 -13.23 -14.08
N LEU A 133 0.98 -13.12 -13.10
CA LEU A 133 2.28 -12.48 -13.26
C LEU A 133 3.17 -13.19 -14.28
N PRO A 134 3.24 -14.54 -14.33
CA PRO A 134 4.01 -15.24 -15.37
C PRO A 134 3.46 -14.98 -16.77
N LEU A 135 2.14 -14.96 -16.93
CA LEU A 135 1.51 -14.66 -18.21
C LEU A 135 1.88 -13.23 -18.67
N LEU A 136 1.79 -12.25 -17.77
CA LEU A 136 2.15 -10.88 -18.07
C LEU A 136 3.65 -10.73 -18.38
N ALA A 137 4.52 -11.36 -17.60
CA ALA A 137 5.96 -11.31 -17.81
C ALA A 137 6.39 -11.93 -19.15
N SER A 138 5.68 -12.97 -19.63
CA SER A 138 5.97 -13.57 -20.94
C SER A 138 5.71 -12.62 -22.12
N ARG A 139 4.74 -11.70 -21.97
CA ARG A 139 4.40 -10.71 -23.00
C ARG A 139 5.13 -9.38 -22.80
N PHE A 140 5.41 -9.00 -21.56
CA PHE A 140 5.99 -7.72 -21.17
C PHE A 140 7.23 -7.95 -20.30
N PRO A 141 8.43 -8.04 -20.91
CA PRO A 141 9.68 -8.13 -20.17
C PRO A 141 9.84 -6.95 -19.19
N ASP A 142 10.43 -7.24 -18.03
CA ASP A 142 10.67 -6.30 -16.92
C ASP A 142 9.40 -5.65 -16.35
N ILE A 143 8.23 -6.32 -16.47
CA ILE A 143 6.96 -5.79 -15.99
C ILE A 143 7.02 -5.35 -14.53
N SER A 144 7.69 -6.11 -13.66
CA SER A 144 7.82 -5.79 -12.23
C SER A 144 8.43 -4.40 -12.02
N SER A 145 9.57 -4.13 -12.66
CA SER A 145 10.25 -2.84 -12.56
C SER A 145 9.44 -1.71 -13.21
N LYS A 146 8.86 -1.96 -14.38
CA LYS A 146 8.07 -0.95 -15.12
C LYS A 146 6.81 -0.52 -14.36
N VAL A 147 6.04 -1.48 -13.84
CA VAL A 147 4.83 -1.21 -13.07
C VAL A 147 5.17 -0.48 -11.78
N LEU A 148 6.16 -0.95 -11.01
CA LEU A 148 6.54 -0.31 -9.76
C LEU A 148 7.09 1.11 -9.97
N THR A 149 7.86 1.34 -11.04
CA THR A 149 8.34 2.69 -11.40
C THR A 149 7.19 3.62 -11.83
N GLY A 150 6.20 3.10 -12.56
CA GLY A 150 5.00 3.85 -12.92
C GLY A 150 4.19 4.24 -11.69
N LEU A 151 3.97 3.29 -10.77
CA LEU A 151 3.21 3.52 -9.55
C LEU A 151 3.94 4.42 -8.56
N HIS A 152 5.27 4.35 -8.49
CA HIS A 152 6.04 5.30 -7.69
C HIS A 152 5.83 6.75 -8.16
N ARG A 153 5.85 6.97 -9.48
CA ARG A 153 5.55 8.29 -10.07
C ARG A 153 4.11 8.73 -9.79
N ASP A 154 3.15 7.81 -9.89
CA ASP A 154 1.74 8.10 -9.57
C ASP A 154 1.56 8.48 -8.10
N VAL A 155 2.19 7.75 -7.16
CA VAL A 155 2.18 8.09 -5.73
C VAL A 155 2.76 9.49 -5.50
N GLN A 156 3.91 9.80 -6.09
CA GLN A 156 4.53 11.13 -5.98
C GLN A 156 3.60 12.22 -6.52
N ALA A 157 2.97 12.00 -7.67
CA ALA A 157 2.00 12.94 -8.23
C ALA A 157 0.80 13.15 -7.29
N ARG A 158 0.28 12.09 -6.68
CA ARG A 158 -0.81 12.19 -5.69
C ARG A 158 -0.39 12.92 -4.41
N GLN A 159 0.85 12.75 -3.96
CA GLN A 159 1.39 13.52 -2.82
C GLN A 159 1.47 15.01 -3.14
N LEU A 160 1.93 15.38 -4.34
CA LEU A 160 1.95 16.77 -4.79
C LEU A 160 0.53 17.35 -4.90
N LEU A 161 -0.43 16.56 -5.40
CA LEU A 161 -1.83 16.96 -5.43
C LEU A 161 -2.40 17.20 -4.02
N HIS A 162 -2.06 16.36 -3.04
CA HIS A 162 -2.46 16.56 -1.64
C HIS A 162 -1.84 17.83 -1.05
N GLN A 163 -0.55 18.07 -1.30
CA GLN A 163 0.13 19.30 -0.88
C GLN A 163 -0.51 20.54 -1.50
N MET A 164 -0.82 20.51 -2.79
CA MET A 164 -1.52 21.60 -3.47
C MET A 164 -2.90 21.85 -2.88
N ALA A 165 -3.66 20.78 -2.57
CA ALA A 165 -4.95 20.91 -1.91
C ALA A 165 -4.83 21.57 -0.52
N ARG A 166 -3.78 21.27 0.25
CA ARG A 166 -3.54 21.94 1.54
C ARG A 166 -3.22 23.43 1.38
N GLN A 167 -2.42 23.79 0.37
CA GLN A 167 -2.13 25.19 0.05
C GLN A 167 -3.40 25.94 -0.37
N ASP A 168 -4.20 25.31 -1.24
CA ASP A 168 -5.51 25.83 -1.65
C ASP A 168 -6.41 26.06 -0.44
N LEU A 169 -6.54 25.05 0.43
CA LEU A 169 -7.33 25.15 1.65
C LEU A 169 -6.89 26.33 2.52
N GLN A 170 -5.59 26.49 2.77
CA GLN A 170 -5.07 27.59 3.60
C GLN A 170 -5.42 28.96 3.02
N SER A 171 -5.38 29.11 1.69
CA SER A 171 -5.76 30.37 1.02
C SER A 171 -7.27 30.64 1.00
N LEU A 172 -8.09 29.61 1.21
CA LEU A 172 -9.55 29.65 1.09
C LEU A 172 -10.26 29.63 2.45
N GLN A 173 -9.54 29.33 3.52
CA GLN A 173 -10.08 29.27 4.88
C GLN A 173 -10.51 30.66 5.33
N ASP A 174 -11.76 30.75 5.80
CA ASP A 174 -12.28 31.92 6.50
C ASP A 174 -11.97 31.86 8.01
N ASP A 175 -12.32 32.92 8.73
CA ASP A 175 -12.10 33.05 10.18
C ASP A 175 -12.82 31.97 11.01
N ARG A 176 -13.76 31.24 10.42
CA ARG A 176 -14.52 30.15 11.05
C ARG A 176 -14.01 28.76 10.64
N SER A 177 -12.84 28.70 10.00
CA SER A 177 -12.28 27.47 9.42
C SER A 177 -13.16 26.83 8.33
N GLY A 178 -14.10 27.60 7.77
CA GLY A 178 -14.92 27.24 6.62
C GLY A 178 -14.18 27.51 5.31
N ILE A 179 -14.65 26.91 4.21
CA ILE A 179 -14.12 27.19 2.86
C ILE A 179 -14.94 28.32 2.25
N SER A 180 -14.33 29.45 1.94
CA SER A 180 -14.99 30.55 1.25
C SER A 180 -15.46 30.12 -0.15
N LEU A 181 -16.77 30.07 -0.37
CA LEU A 181 -17.36 29.71 -1.68
C LEU A 181 -16.96 30.71 -2.77
N GLN A 182 -16.82 31.98 -2.43
CA GLN A 182 -16.41 33.01 -3.38
C GLN A 182 -14.96 32.80 -3.80
N ALA A 183 -14.08 32.48 -2.86
CA ALA A 183 -12.69 32.19 -3.18
C ALA A 183 -12.57 30.83 -3.90
N LEU A 184 -13.41 29.84 -3.58
CA LEU A 184 -13.46 28.55 -4.29
C LEU A 184 -13.82 28.71 -5.78
N LYS A 185 -14.65 29.70 -6.15
CA LYS A 185 -14.96 30.04 -7.56
C LYS A 185 -13.74 30.55 -8.33
N THR A 186 -12.76 31.12 -7.63
CA THR A 186 -11.52 31.60 -8.25
C THR A 186 -10.57 30.47 -8.61
N LEU A 187 -10.74 29.29 -8.00
CA LEU A 187 -10.03 28.09 -8.41
C LEU A 187 -10.63 27.54 -9.70
N GLY A 188 -9.77 27.15 -10.65
CA GLY A 188 -10.20 26.35 -11.80
C GLY A 188 -10.75 24.99 -11.35
N GLU A 189 -11.66 24.42 -12.14
CA GLU A 189 -12.41 23.18 -11.81
C GLU A 189 -11.50 22.06 -11.28
N ALA A 190 -10.35 21.83 -11.92
CA ALA A 190 -9.43 20.77 -11.52
C ALA A 190 -8.87 20.94 -10.10
N ARG A 191 -8.55 22.18 -9.69
CA ARG A 191 -8.03 22.49 -8.34
C ARG A 191 -9.13 22.38 -7.31
N ALA A 192 -10.32 22.93 -7.59
CA ALA A 192 -11.46 22.83 -6.69
C ALA A 192 -11.86 21.36 -6.44
N MET A 193 -11.89 20.54 -7.51
CA MET A 193 -12.15 19.10 -7.40
C MET A 193 -11.06 18.37 -6.61
N ASN A 194 -9.79 18.73 -6.80
CA ASN A 194 -8.68 18.17 -6.05
C ASN A 194 -8.79 18.51 -4.56
N LEU A 195 -9.08 19.76 -4.22
CA LEU A 195 -9.32 20.23 -2.85
C LEU A 195 -10.44 19.43 -2.19
N LEU A 196 -11.62 19.34 -2.84
CA LEU A 196 -12.77 18.62 -2.29
C LEU A 196 -12.47 17.12 -2.08
N ARG A 197 -11.79 16.46 -3.03
CA ARG A 197 -11.36 15.06 -2.85
C ARG A 197 -10.42 14.92 -1.67
N SER A 198 -9.43 15.80 -1.55
CA SER A 198 -8.46 15.78 -0.46
C SER A 198 -9.16 15.94 0.89
N GLN A 199 -10.10 16.88 1.01
CA GLN A 199 -10.85 17.11 2.24
C GLN A 199 -11.72 15.92 2.66
N LEU A 200 -12.37 15.25 1.69
CA LEU A 200 -13.16 14.06 1.98
C LEU A 200 -12.28 12.89 2.41
N SER A 201 -11.15 12.68 1.72
CA SER A 201 -10.18 11.64 2.06
C SER A 201 -9.55 11.87 3.45
N ASP A 202 -9.18 13.12 3.79
CA ASP A 202 -8.64 13.48 5.11
C ASP A 202 -9.65 13.25 6.25
N LYS A 203 -10.96 13.36 5.96
CA LYS A 203 -12.05 13.04 6.90
C LYS A 203 -12.43 11.56 6.93
N GLY A 204 -11.73 10.70 6.17
CA GLY A 204 -12.03 9.27 6.08
C GLY A 204 -13.34 8.94 5.37
N VAL A 205 -13.88 9.89 4.58
CA VAL A 205 -15.14 9.72 3.86
C VAL A 205 -14.87 9.02 2.54
N ALA A 206 -15.65 7.97 2.25
CA ALA A 206 -15.58 7.27 0.97
C ALA A 206 -15.80 8.25 -0.19
N LEU A 207 -14.84 8.30 -1.11
CA LEU A 207 -14.87 9.26 -2.21
C LEU A 207 -16.08 9.02 -3.13
N PRO A 208 -16.91 10.05 -3.37
CA PRO A 208 -17.98 9.96 -4.35
C PRO A 208 -17.42 9.86 -5.77
N SER A 209 -18.24 9.38 -6.71
CA SER A 209 -17.83 9.36 -8.11
C SER A 209 -17.53 10.77 -8.62
N GLY A 210 -16.64 10.89 -9.61
CA GLY A 210 -16.27 12.18 -10.18
C GLY A 210 -17.46 13.02 -10.66
N LYS A 211 -18.53 12.37 -11.15
CA LYS A 211 -19.77 13.04 -11.54
C LYS A 211 -20.50 13.68 -10.36
N HIS A 212 -20.63 12.96 -9.23
CA HIS A 212 -21.28 13.51 -8.03
C HIS A 212 -20.48 14.63 -7.40
N LEU A 213 -19.15 14.47 -7.35
CA LEU A 213 -18.25 15.49 -6.82
C LEU A 213 -18.31 16.78 -7.67
N LYS A 214 -18.38 16.63 -9.00
CA LYS A 214 -18.54 17.77 -9.92
C LYS A 214 -19.90 18.46 -9.77
N GLN A 215 -20.98 17.70 -9.58
CA GLN A 215 -22.30 18.27 -9.31
C GLN A 215 -22.28 19.06 -8.00
N GLY A 216 -21.74 18.46 -6.93
CA GLY A 216 -21.63 19.14 -5.63
C GLY A 216 -20.81 20.43 -5.71
N LEU A 217 -19.70 20.42 -6.47
CA LEU A 217 -18.92 21.64 -6.73
C LEU A 217 -19.76 22.71 -7.46
N ALA A 218 -20.54 22.32 -8.47
CA ALA A 218 -21.41 23.25 -9.19
C ALA A 218 -22.50 23.82 -8.26
N ASP A 219 -23.08 23.01 -7.39
CA ASP A 219 -24.09 23.43 -6.42
C ASP A 219 -23.50 24.42 -5.40
N MET A 220 -22.29 24.16 -4.89
CA MET A 220 -21.52 25.07 -4.04
C MET A 220 -21.23 26.41 -4.71
N GLN A 221 -20.82 26.38 -5.98
CA GLN A 221 -20.52 27.60 -6.73
C GLN A 221 -21.80 28.35 -7.16
N GLY A 222 -22.92 27.66 -7.31
CA GLY A 222 -24.22 28.26 -7.62
C GLY A 222 -24.96 28.85 -6.41
N ALA A 223 -24.54 28.54 -5.18
CA ALA A 223 -25.22 28.98 -3.97
C ALA A 223 -25.10 30.48 -3.72
N GLU A 224 -26.19 31.09 -3.24
CA GLU A 224 -26.24 32.48 -2.78
C GLU A 224 -25.45 32.65 -1.47
N PRO A 225 -24.84 33.83 -1.20
CA PRO A 225 -23.95 34.06 -0.04
C PRO A 225 -24.55 33.74 1.34
N ASP A 226 -25.87 33.83 1.48
CA ASP A 226 -26.61 33.59 2.72
C ASP A 226 -27.21 32.17 2.84
N LYS A 227 -26.91 31.28 1.90
CA LYS A 227 -27.31 29.87 1.97
C LYS A 227 -26.10 29.03 2.39
N SER A 228 -26.31 28.08 3.31
CA SER A 228 -25.36 27.01 3.61
C SER A 228 -25.68 25.81 2.69
N PRO A 229 -25.11 25.71 1.48
CA PRO A 229 -25.40 24.60 0.59
C PRO A 229 -24.90 23.30 1.23
N LEU A 230 -25.84 22.45 1.61
CA LEU A 230 -25.57 21.09 2.06
C LEU A 230 -25.33 20.20 0.84
N ILE A 231 -24.11 19.69 0.67
CA ILE A 231 -23.90 18.66 -0.35
C ILE A 231 -24.18 17.30 0.27
N ASN A 232 -25.29 16.69 -0.16
CA ASN A 232 -25.60 15.31 0.20
C ASN A 232 -24.78 14.32 -0.65
N LEU A 233 -23.62 13.93 -0.14
CA LEU A 233 -22.78 12.89 -0.74
C LEU A 233 -23.18 11.52 -0.16
N LYS A 234 -24.26 10.93 -0.67
CA LYS A 234 -24.76 9.59 -0.28
C LYS A 234 -24.95 9.41 1.24
N GLY A 235 -25.71 10.31 1.87
CA GLY A 235 -26.17 10.13 3.26
C GLY A 235 -25.34 10.85 4.32
N TYR A 236 -24.33 11.63 3.92
CA TYR A 236 -23.62 12.53 4.81
C TYR A 236 -23.98 13.99 4.49
N GLN A 237 -24.40 14.72 5.51
CA GLN A 237 -24.68 16.16 5.47
C GLN A 237 -23.40 16.90 5.86
N TYR A 238 -22.86 17.73 4.96
CA TYR A 238 -21.72 18.63 5.21
C TYR A 238 -22.02 20.01 4.62
#